data_AF-B4MAI1-F1
#
_entry.id   AF-B4MAI1-F1
#
_cell.length_a   1.000
_cell.length_b   1.000
_cell.length_c   1.000
_cell.angle_alpha   90.00
_cell.angle_beta   90.00
_cell.angle_gamma   90.00
#
_symmetry.space_group_name_H-M   'P 1'
#
loop_
_entity.id
_entity.type
_entity.pdbx_description
1 polymer ?
#
loop_
_entity_poly.entity_id
_entity_poly.type
_entity_poly.pdbx_seq_one_letter_code
_entity_poly.pdbx_strand_id
1 'polypeptide(L)'
;MCDVQQLLCDLGQTFNKFKELRRIELLKVLGQVRCCECGHRQRMLRARERAGKWPSRTLQLLTACFILMLALLICWLHLARRFNHAQTHGSGGCPPTLFYTYTDCDVYV
;
A
#
# COMPACT_ATOMS: atom_id res chain seq x y z
N MET A 1 5.08 -11.70 30.54
CA MET A 1 4.73 -12.75 29.55
C MET A 1 4.71 -12.23 28.11
N CYS A 2 4.40 -10.94 27.85
CA CYS A 2 4.49 -10.35 26.51
C CYS A 2 5.92 -10.30 25.93
N ASP A 3 6.93 -10.02 26.77
CA ASP A 3 8.32 -9.81 26.29
C ASP A 3 8.93 -11.08 25.69
N VAL A 4 8.62 -12.24 26.29
CA VAL A 4 9.08 -13.55 25.79
C VAL A 4 8.47 -13.86 24.43
N GLN A 5 7.19 -13.50 24.25
CA GLN A 5 6.49 -13.70 22.99
C GLN A 5 6.99 -12.75 21.89
N GLN A 6 7.29 -11.50 22.24
CA GLN A 6 7.90 -10.54 21.34
C GLN A 6 9.30 -11.00 20.89
N LEU A 7 10.11 -11.49 21.82
CA LEU A 7 11.44 -12.03 21.51
C LEU A 7 11.37 -13.25 20.57
N LEU A 8 10.39 -14.14 20.76
CA LEU A 8 10.13 -15.26 19.84
C LEU A 8 9.69 -14.80 18.45
N CYS A 9 8.84 -13.77 18.37
CA CYS A 9 8.43 -13.17 17.09
C CYS A 9 9.62 -12.55 16.36
N ASP A 10 10.45 -11.78 17.06
CA ASP A 10 11.64 -11.11 16.50
C ASP A 10 12.67 -12.14 16.01
N LEU A 11 12.92 -13.19 16.80
CA LEU A 11 13.75 -14.33 16.38
C LEU A 11 13.19 -15.00 15.13
N GLY A 12 11.89 -15.30 15.11
CA GLY A 12 11.22 -15.90 13.96
C GLY A 12 11.35 -15.06 12.69
N GLN A 13 11.17 -13.74 12.81
CA GLN A 13 11.35 -12.80 11.70
C GLN A 13 12.81 -12.77 11.22
N THR A 14 13.75 -12.77 12.15
CA THR A 14 15.19 -12.76 11.87
C THR A 14 15.62 -14.05 11.14
N PHE A 15 15.19 -15.22 11.61
CA PHE A 15 15.46 -16.50 10.95
C PHE A 15 14.85 -16.56 9.55
N ASN A 16 13.62 -16.08 9.37
CA ASN A 16 12.98 -16.03 8.05
C ASN A 16 13.73 -15.11 7.09
N LYS A 17 14.18 -13.94 7.57
CA LYS A 17 15.01 -13.02 6.79
C LYS A 17 16.32 -13.70 6.33
N PHE A 18 17.03 -14.38 7.23
CA PHE A 18 18.26 -15.08 6.88
C PHE A 18 18.03 -16.28 5.95
N LYS A 19 16.93 -17.02 6.10
CA LYS A 19 16.53 -18.08 5.15
C LYS A 19 16.32 -17.54 3.76
N GLU A 20 15.64 -16.41 3.60
CA GLU A 20 15.38 -15.81 2.29
C GLU A 20 16.66 -15.25 1.66
N LEU A 21 17.52 -14.59 2.45
CA LEU A 21 18.84 -14.14 2.00
C LEU A 21 19.68 -15.33 1.49
N ARG A 22 19.74 -16.43 2.26
CA ARG A 22 20.46 -17.65 1.86
C ARG A 22 19.92 -18.25 0.57
N ARG A 23 18.60 -18.23 0.38
CA ARG A 23 17.94 -18.70 -0.84
C ARG A 23 18.35 -17.87 -2.06
N ILE A 24 18.39 -16.54 -1.91
CA ILE A 24 18.82 -15.62 -2.99
C ILE A 24 20.29 -15.85 -3.33
N GLU A 25 21.15 -15.97 -2.31
CA GLU A 25 22.59 -16.26 -2.47
C GLU A 25 22.80 -17.58 -3.24
N LEU A 26 22.08 -18.63 -2.84
CA LEU A 26 22.15 -19.95 -3.51
C LEU A 26 21.75 -19.85 -4.99
N LEU A 27 20.69 -19.09 -5.30
CA LEU A 27 20.28 -18.86 -6.69
C LEU A 27 21.33 -18.10 -7.49
N LYS A 28 22.05 -17.14 -6.89
CA LYS A 28 23.17 -16.46 -7.56
C LYS A 28 24.29 -17.44 -7.91
N VAL A 29 24.70 -18.27 -6.95
CA VAL A 29 25.75 -19.28 -7.15
C VAL A 29 25.33 -20.30 -8.21
N LEU A 30 24.10 -20.82 -8.14
CA LEU A 30 23.56 -21.75 -9.13
C LEU A 30 23.42 -21.14 -10.53
N GLY A 31 23.26 -19.82 -10.62
CA GLY A 31 23.24 -19.07 -11.88
C GLY A 31 24.62 -18.91 -12.54
N GLN A 32 25.70 -19.03 -11.77
CA GLN A 32 27.08 -18.98 -12.28
C GLN A 32 27.57 -20.32 -12.83
N VAL A 33 26.90 -21.43 -12.48
CA VAL A 33 27.25 -22.77 -12.97
C VAL A 33 26.94 -22.86 -14.47
N ARG A 34 27.95 -23.20 -15.28
CA ARG A 34 27.78 -23.43 -16.71
C ARG A 34 26.80 -24.57 -16.95
N CYS A 35 25.75 -24.25 -17.68
CA CYS A 35 24.59 -25.11 -17.88
C CYS A 35 24.81 -25.98 -19.12
N CYS A 36 25.02 -27.30 -18.96
CA CYS A 36 25.25 -28.21 -20.10
C CYS A 36 23.96 -28.65 -20.81
N GLU A 37 22.77 -28.38 -20.26
CA GLU A 37 21.49 -28.71 -20.90
C GLU A 37 20.42 -27.64 -20.65
N CYS A 38 19.62 -27.36 -21.68
CA CYS A 38 18.60 -26.30 -21.75
C CYS A 38 17.61 -26.26 -20.57
N GLY A 39 17.41 -27.36 -19.83
CA GLY A 39 16.47 -27.46 -18.71
C GLY A 39 16.88 -26.75 -17.41
N HIS A 40 18.18 -26.56 -17.13
CA HIS A 40 18.60 -25.86 -15.90
C HIS A 40 18.36 -24.34 -15.99
N ARG A 41 18.58 -23.73 -17.16
CA ARG A 41 18.24 -22.32 -17.38
C ARG A 41 16.74 -22.03 -17.18
N GLN A 42 15.86 -22.91 -17.68
CA GLN A 42 14.41 -22.78 -17.44
C GLN A 42 14.03 -22.96 -15.97
N ARG A 43 14.63 -23.93 -15.26
CA ARG A 43 14.41 -24.12 -13.82
C ARG A 43 14.85 -22.90 -13.01
N MET A 44 15.98 -22.29 -13.37
CA MET A 44 16.48 -21.06 -12.75
C MET A 44 15.55 -19.86 -12.98
N LEU A 45 15.03 -19.67 -14.20
CA LEU A 45 14.05 -18.63 -14.49
C LEU A 45 12.77 -18.79 -13.67
N ARG A 46 12.20 -20.00 -13.61
CA ARG A 46 11.01 -20.29 -12.80
C ARG A 46 11.26 -20.08 -11.30
N ALA A 47 12.43 -20.45 -10.79
CA ALA A 47 12.80 -20.23 -9.40
C ALA A 47 12.90 -18.73 -9.07
N ARG A 48 13.44 -17.93 -9.99
CA ARG A 48 13.54 -16.47 -9.87
C ARG A 48 12.17 -15.79 -9.86
N GLU A 49 11.26 -16.19 -10.74
CA GLU A 49 9.88 -15.69 -10.76
C GLU A 49 9.14 -15.97 -9.45
N ARG A 50 9.37 -17.13 -8.83
CA ARG A 50 8.77 -17.48 -7.54
C ARG A 50 9.42 -16.74 -6.37
N ALA A 51 10.69 -16.35 -6.47
CA ALA A 51 11.37 -15.58 -5.43
C ALA A 51 10.92 -14.10 -5.41
N GLY A 52 10.53 -13.54 -6.56
CA GLY A 52 10.05 -12.15 -6.66
C GLY A 52 8.57 -11.94 -6.37
N LYS A 53 7.77 -13.01 -6.23
CA LYS A 53 6.34 -12.90 -5.95
C LYS A 53 6.12 -12.65 -4.47
N TRP A 54 5.54 -11.50 -4.17
CA TRP A 54 5.04 -11.20 -2.84
C TRP A 54 3.92 -12.19 -2.50
N PRO A 55 3.83 -12.66 -1.24
CA PRO A 55 2.73 -13.53 -0.83
C PRO A 55 1.41 -12.81 -1.12
N SER A 56 0.48 -13.48 -1.81
CA SER A 56 -0.75 -12.84 -2.31
C SER A 56 -1.56 -12.14 -1.21
N ARG A 57 -1.46 -12.65 0.03
CA ARG A 57 -2.08 -12.08 1.22
C ARG A 57 -1.55 -10.69 1.57
N THR A 58 -0.26 -10.43 1.38
CA THR A 58 0.34 -9.10 1.61
C THR A 58 -0.14 -8.10 0.57
N LEU A 59 -0.23 -8.53 -0.70
CA LEU A 59 -0.78 -7.70 -1.77
C LEU A 59 -2.26 -7.37 -1.52
N GLN A 60 -3.06 -8.35 -1.12
CA GLN A 60 -4.47 -8.15 -0.75
C GLN A 60 -4.64 -7.16 0.40
N LEU A 61 -3.81 -7.27 1.45
CA LEU A 61 -3.84 -6.35 2.59
C LEU A 61 -3.47 -4.91 2.19
N LEU A 62 -2.44 -4.75 1.35
CA LEU A 62 -2.05 -3.44 0.81
C LEU A 62 -3.17 -2.83 -0.02
N THR A 63 -3.80 -3.62 -0.90
CA THR A 63 -4.92 -3.16 -1.71
C THR A 63 -6.11 -2.75 -0.85
N ALA A 64 -6.48 -3.54 0.16
CA ALA A 64 -7.57 -3.21 1.08
C ALA A 64 -7.30 -1.92 1.86
N CYS A 65 -6.05 -1.74 2.34
CA CYS A 65 -5.64 -0.54 3.05
C CYS A 65 -5.73 0.70 2.15
N PHE A 66 -5.30 0.57 0.88
CA PHE A 66 -5.40 1.65 -0.09
C PHE A 66 -6.85 2.06 -0.37
N ILE A 67 -7.75 1.09 -0.57
CA ILE A 67 -9.19 1.36 -0.77
C ILE A 67 -9.78 2.09 0.43
N LEU A 68 -9.45 1.66 1.65
CA LEU A 68 -9.94 2.30 2.88
C LEU A 68 -9.49 3.77 2.97
N MET A 69 -8.22 4.05 2.69
CA MET A 69 -7.70 5.43 2.69
C MET A 69 -8.41 6.31 1.67
N LEU A 70 -8.72 5.77 0.49
CA LEU A 70 -9.44 6.48 -0.57
C LEU A 70 -10.90 6.78 -0.16
N ALA A 71 -11.57 5.81 0.47
CA ALA A 71 -12.92 6.01 1.00
C ALA A 71 -12.96 7.09 2.10
N LEU A 72 -11.98 7.07 3.01
CA LEU A 72 -11.85 8.10 4.05
C LEU A 72 -11.65 9.49 3.44
N LEU A 73 -10.79 9.62 2.41
CA LEU A 73 -10.57 10.88 1.71
C LEU A 73 -11.88 11.42 1.10
N ILE A 74 -12.65 10.56 0.44
CA ILE A 74 -13.94 10.93 -0.16
C ILE A 74 -14.91 11.39 0.93
N CYS A 75 -15.02 10.67 2.05
CA CYS A 75 -15.84 11.07 3.19
C CYS A 75 -15.44 12.44 3.74
N TRP A 76 -14.14 12.69 3.94
CA TRP A 76 -13.63 13.98 4.39
C TRP A 76 -13.99 15.12 3.44
N LEU A 77 -13.86 14.91 2.12
CA LEU A 77 -14.27 15.91 1.12
C LEU A 77 -15.78 16.18 1.15
N HIS A 78 -16.60 15.14 1.32
CA HIS A 78 -18.05 15.30 1.47
C HIS A 78 -18.42 16.07 2.73
N LEU A 79 -17.81 15.74 3.87
CA LEU A 79 -17.99 16.45 5.13
C LEU A 79 -17.57 17.91 4.99
N ALA A 80 -16.39 18.19 4.45
CA ALA A 80 -15.91 19.55 4.22
C ALA A 80 -16.87 20.37 3.34
N ARG A 81 -17.36 19.79 2.23
CA ARG A 81 -18.39 20.42 1.39
C ARG A 81 -19.67 20.73 2.17
N ARG A 82 -20.15 19.79 2.99
CA ARG A 82 -21.37 19.96 3.77
C ARG A 82 -21.21 21.00 4.87
N PHE A 83 -20.07 21.01 5.56
CA PHE A 83 -19.74 22.04 6.55
C PHE A 83 -19.69 23.42 5.91
N ASN A 84 -19.02 23.56 4.76
CA ASN A 84 -18.99 24.83 4.02
C ASN A 84 -20.39 25.26 3.55
N HIS A 85 -21.24 24.33 3.10
CA HIS A 85 -22.65 24.61 2.75
C HIS A 85 -23.50 25.02 3.97
N ALA A 86 -23.34 24.35 5.11
CA ALA A 86 -24.08 24.69 6.32
C ALA A 86 -23.68 26.07 6.87
N GLN A 87 -22.39 26.41 6.77
CA GLN A 87 -21.88 27.71 7.20
C GLN A 87 -22.37 28.84 6.28
N THR A 88 -22.32 28.66 4.96
CA THR A 88 -22.83 29.64 3.99
C THR A 88 -24.32 29.94 4.16
N HIS A 89 -25.15 28.93 4.43
CA HIS A 89 -26.58 29.12 4.68
C HIS A 89 -26.90 29.64 6.09
N GLY A 90 -26.02 29.44 7.07
CA GLY A 90 -26.22 29.85 8.46
C GLY A 90 -25.73 31.27 8.80
N SER A 91 -24.76 31.83 8.07
CA SER A 91 -24.15 33.13 8.38
C SER A 91 -24.47 34.26 7.38
N GLY A 92 -25.29 34.01 6.35
CA GLY A 92 -25.70 35.03 5.37
C GLY A 92 -24.55 35.65 4.55
N GLY A 93 -23.34 35.08 4.60
CA GLY A 93 -22.18 35.57 3.86
C GLY A 93 -21.46 34.40 3.19
N CYS A 94 -21.29 34.46 1.87
CA CYS A 94 -20.50 33.49 1.09
C CYS A 94 -18.99 33.71 1.40
N PRO A 95 -18.28 32.83 2.13
CA PRO A 95 -16.84 32.93 2.26
C PRO A 95 -16.20 32.27 1.02
N PRO A 96 -15.29 32.96 0.30
CA PRO A 96 -14.63 32.38 -0.86
C PRO A 96 -13.71 31.23 -0.43
N THR A 97 -13.82 30.09 -1.09
CA THR A 97 -12.85 28.98 -0.98
C THR A 97 -12.17 28.77 -2.33
N LEU A 98 -11.01 28.10 -2.34
CA LEU A 98 -10.21 27.81 -3.55
C LEU A 98 -10.99 27.13 -4.69
N PHE A 99 -12.18 26.58 -4.42
CA PHE A 99 -13.05 25.89 -5.36
C PHE A 99 -14.34 26.67 -5.74
N TYR A 100 -14.56 27.88 -5.20
CA TYR A 100 -15.77 28.67 -5.46
C TYR A 100 -15.45 30.16 -5.69
N THR A 101 -15.84 30.68 -6.84
CA THR A 101 -15.77 32.12 -7.18
C THR A 101 -17.11 32.81 -6.94
N TYR A 102 -17.06 34.11 -6.61
CA TYR A 102 -18.18 34.95 -6.15
C TYR A 102 -19.39 35.03 -7.11
N THR A 103 -19.24 34.57 -8.35
CA THR A 103 -20.24 34.65 -9.43
C THR A 103 -21.42 33.70 -9.27
N ASP A 104 -21.35 32.73 -8.35
CA ASP A 104 -22.41 31.74 -8.14
C ASP A 104 -23.39 32.13 -7.01
N CYS A 105 -23.19 33.27 -6.33
CA CYS A 105 -24.07 33.77 -5.26
C CYS A 105 -24.93 34.96 -5.74
N ASP A 106 -25.81 34.76 -6.74
CA ASP A 106 -26.91 35.69 -7.00
C ASP A 106 -28.08 35.36 -6.06
N VAL A 107 -28.16 36.09 -4.95
CA VAL A 107 -29.33 36.08 -4.06
C VAL A 107 -30.34 37.10 -4.59
N TYR A 108 -31.34 36.64 -5.32
CA TYR A 108 -32.50 37.47 -5.66
C TYR A 108 -33.31 37.74 -4.38
N VAL A 109 -33.53 39.02 -4.09
CA VAL A 109 -34.37 39.53 -2.98
C VAL A 109 -35.84 39.25 -3.24
#